data_AF-A0A367LWA6-F1
#
_entry.id   AF-A0A367LWA6-F1
#
_cell.length_a   1.000
_cell.length_b   1.000
_cell.length_c   1.000
_cell.angle_alpha   90.00
_cell.angle_beta   90.00
_cell.angle_gamma   90.00
#
_symmetry.space_group_name_H-M   'P 1'
#
loop_
_entity.id
_entity.type
_entity.pdbx_description
1 polymer ?
#
loop_
_entity_poly.entity_id
_entity_poly.type
_entity_poly.pdbx_seq_one_letter_code
_entity_poly.pdbx_strand_id
1 'polypeptide(L)' 'FVALARAFGAHAERVECSADFPAAFRRARESGRPALLELLTDPRQITPQARLA' A
#
# COMPACT_ATOMS: atom_id res chain seq x y z
N PHE A 1 3.26 0.29 -9.19
CA PHE A 1 4.30 -0.54 -8.51
C PHE A 1 3.95 -2.02 -8.38
N VAL A 2 2.67 -2.41 -8.33
CA VAL A 2 2.26 -3.82 -8.15
C VAL A 2 2.95 -4.82 -9.09
N ALA A 3 2.98 -4.56 -10.40
CA ALA A 3 3.57 -5.49 -11.38
C ALA A 3 5.06 -5.73 -11.14
N LEU A 4 5.80 -4.66 -10.81
CA LEU A 4 7.22 -4.73 -10.48
C LEU A 4 7.47 -5.58 -9.23
N ALA A 5 6.73 -5.34 -8.15
CA ALA A 5 6.84 -6.11 -6.92
C ALA A 5 6.56 -7.61 -7.14
N ARG A 6 5.55 -7.93 -7.95
CA ARG A 6 5.23 -9.33 -8.32
C ARG A 6 6.35 -9.98 -9.12
N ALA A 7 7.02 -9.25 -10.02
CA ALA A 7 8.17 -9.76 -10.78
C ALA A 7 9.35 -10.14 -9.87
N PHE A 8 9.50 -9.48 -8.72
CA PHE A 8 10.48 -9.84 -7.68
C PHE A 8 9.97 -10.88 -6.68
N GLY A 9 8.79 -11.47 -6.91
CA GLY A 9 8.23 -12.50 -6.04
C GLY A 9 7.61 -11.97 -4.74
N ALA A 10 7.35 -10.66 -4.64
CA ALA A 10 6.61 -10.09 -3.50
C ALA A 10 5.09 -10.28 -3.65
N HIS A 11 4.39 -10.36 -2.52
CA HIS A 11 2.95 -10.11 -2.48
C HIS A 11 2.71 -8.63 -2.83
N ALA A 12 1.76 -8.32 -3.71
CA ALA A 12 1.46 -6.93 -4.02
C ALA A 12 0.01 -6.68 -4.42
N GLU A 13 -0.53 -5.62 -3.83
CA GLU A 13 -1.91 -5.14 -4.03
C GLU A 13 -1.91 -3.62 -4.18
N ARG A 14 -2.89 -3.11 -4.94
CA ARG A 14 -3.19 -1.67 -5.03
C ARG A 14 -4.45 -1.42 -4.21
N VAL A 15 -4.40 -0.41 -3.36
CA VAL A 15 -5.49 -0.03 -2.46
C VAL A 15 -6.00 1.34 -2.90
N GLU A 16 -7.25 1.38 -3.37
CA GLU A 16 -7.84 2.61 -3.92
C GLU A 16 -8.75 3.33 -2.91
N CYS A 17 -9.21 2.62 -1.89
CA CYS A 17 -10.02 3.15 -0.82
C CYS A 17 -9.35 2.91 0.54
N SER A 18 -9.32 3.94 1.40
CA SER A 18 -8.72 3.84 2.74
C SER A 18 -9.37 2.76 3.61
N ALA A 19 -10.66 2.48 3.42
CA ALA A 19 -11.38 1.44 4.16
C ALA A 19 -10.89 0.03 3.84
N ASP A 20 -10.26 -0.20 2.69
CA ASP A 20 -9.76 -1.50 2.28
C ASP A 20 -8.36 -1.80 2.84
N PHE A 21 -7.66 -0.77 3.33
CA PHE A 21 -6.30 -0.90 3.83
C PHE A 21 -6.15 -1.94 4.96
N PRO A 22 -7.01 -2.00 6.00
CA PRO A 22 -6.87 -3.00 7.05
C PRO A 22 -6.94 -4.43 6.52
N ALA A 23 -7.83 -4.69 5.55
CA ALA A 23 -7.98 -6.00 4.94
C ALA A 23 -6.77 -6.36 4.05
N ALA A 24 -6.28 -5.41 3.25
CA ALA A 24 -5.09 -5.58 2.41
C ALA A 24 -3.83 -5.81 3.27
N PHE A 25 -3.68 -5.06 4.36
CA PHE A 25 -2.58 -5.22 5.30
C PHE A 25 -2.59 -6.60 5.96
N ARG A 26 -3.77 -7.09 6.37
CA ARG A 26 -3.91 -8.44 6.90
C ARG A 26 -3.48 -9.51 5.90
N ARG A 27 -3.97 -9.45 4.65
CA ARG A 27 -3.55 -10.38 3.57
C ARG A 27 -2.04 -10.32 3.31
N ALA A 28 -1.46 -9.12 3.28
CA ALA A 28 -0.04 -8.92 3.10
C ALA A 28 0.78 -9.60 4.22
N ARG A 29 0.35 -9.45 5.49
CA ARG A 29 1.00 -10.11 6.63
C ARG A 29 0.85 -11.63 6.60
N GLU A 30 -0.34 -12.12 6.27
CA GLU A 30 -0.63 -13.55 6.16
C GLU A 30 0.11 -14.21 4.97
N SER A 31 0.56 -13.42 3.99
CA SER A 31 1.22 -13.94 2.78
C SER A 31 2.56 -14.64 3.02
N GLY A 32 3.20 -14.39 4.18
CA GLY A 32 4.51 -14.96 4.51
C GLY A 32 5.65 -14.55 3.57
N ARG A 33 5.45 -13.52 2.74
CA ARG A 33 6.37 -13.03 1.71
C ARG A 33 6.69 -11.55 1.94
N PRO A 34 7.78 -11.02 1.38
CA PRO A 34 7.91 -9.57 1.20
C PRO A 34 6.66 -9.03 0.52
N ALA A 35 6.14 -7.89 0.99
CA ALA A 35 4.87 -7.35 0.54
C ALA A 35 4.94 -5.86 0.22
N LEU A 36 4.25 -5.44 -0.85
CA LEU A 36 4.08 -4.05 -1.26
C LEU A 36 2.59 -3.71 -1.37
N LEU A 37 2.15 -2.68 -0.66
CA LEU A 37 0.82 -2.10 -0.82
C LEU A 37 0.95 -0.72 -1.47
N GLU A 38 0.40 -0.58 -2.67
CA GLU A 38 0.36 0.69 -3.40
C GLU A 38 -0.92 1.43 -3.00
N LEU A 39 -0.78 2.43 -2.12
CA LEU A 39 -1.91 3.23 -1.63
C LEU A 39 -2.16 4.40 -2.58
N LEU A 40 -3.33 4.43 -3.21
CA LEU A 40 -3.74 5.56 -4.02
C LEU A 40 -4.17 6.70 -3.09
N THR A 41 -3.50 7.83 -3.17
CA THR A 41 -3.81 9.03 -2.39
C THR A 41 -4.05 10.21 -3.33
N ASP A 42 -4.75 11.25 -2.85
CA ASP A 42 -4.85 12.50 -3.60
C ASP A 42 -3.47 13.18 -3.62
N PRO A 43 -2.89 13.45 -4.81
CA PRO A 43 -1.59 14.09 -4.91
C PRO A 43 -1.53 15.47 -4.23
N ARG A 44 -2.68 16.15 -4.07
CA ARG A 44 -2.78 17.43 -3.35
C ARG A 44 -2.68 17.28 -1.82
N GLN A 45 -2.81 16.07 -1.28
CA GLN A 45 -2.58 15.82 0.15
C GLN A 45 -1.10 15.74 0.51
N ILE A 46 -0.21 15.61 -0.48
CA ILE A 46 1.25 15.68 -0.27
C ILE A 46 1.65 17.15 -0.10
N THR A 47 1.33 17.71 1.07
CA THR A 47 1.78 19.07 1.45
C THR A 47 3.05 18.97 2.30
N PRO A 48 4.01 19.92 2.19
CA PRO A 48 5.25 19.91 2.98
C PRO A 48 5.03 19.99 4.50
N GLN A 49 3.82 20.30 4.95
CA GLN A 49 3.44 20.53 6.33
C GLN A 49 2.55 19.40 6.82
N ALA A 50 3.09 18.18 6.90
CA ALA A 50 2.50 17.16 7.75
C ALA A 50 2.62 17.65 9.21
N ARG A 51 1.56 18.28 9.72
CA ARG A 51 1.47 18.71 11.12
C ARG A 51 1.37 17.46 11.99
N LEU A 52 2.45 17.16 12.69
CA LEU A 52 2.39 16.43 13.95
C LEU A 52 1.79 17.42 14.96
N ALA A 53 0.59 17.11 15.45
CA ALA A 53 0.00 17.79 16.60
C ALA A 53 0.58 17.19 17.89
#